data_AF-A0A1F2RA48-F1
#
_entry.id   AF-A0A1F2RA48-F1
#
_cell.length_a   1.000
_cell.length_b   1.000
_cell.length_c   1.000
_cell.angle_alpha   90.00
_cell.angle_beta   90.00
_cell.angle_gamma   90.00
#
_symmetry.space_group_name_H-M   'P 1'
#
loop_
_entity.id
_entity.type
_entity.pdbx_description
1 polymer ?
#
loop_
_entity_poly.entity_id
_entity_poly.type
_entity_poly.pdbx_seq_one_letter_code
_entity_poly.pdbx_strand_id
1 'polypeptide(L)'
;MGLALSDPLGLTAQGLPTAERRNKREDMNYLKSLARRHEVSLILVGNPLNMDGSAGPPSAQARAFAAELAQRAGVAVELWDERLTSVEAHAMLDAAGVDKVKRRGRVDQLAATILLQSFLDTRRGQNRQTRGTDADDR
;
A
#
# COMPACT_ATOMS: atom_id res chain seq x y z
N MET A 1 0.07 -11.94 2.10
CA MET A 1 -0.31 -10.63 1.52
C MET A 1 -0.22 -9.61 2.62
N GLY A 2 0.67 -8.62 2.45
CA GLY A 2 0.74 -7.46 3.32
C GLY A 2 -0.51 -6.61 3.23
N LEU A 3 -0.97 -6.11 4.37
CA LEU A 3 -2.08 -5.18 4.45
C LEU A 3 -1.75 -4.09 5.46
N ALA A 4 -2.19 -2.88 5.19
CA ALA A 4 -2.09 -1.75 6.10
C ALA A 4 -3.33 -0.85 5.97
N LEU A 5 -3.63 -0.11 7.02
CA LEU A 5 -4.73 0.83 7.09
C LEU A 5 -4.22 2.16 7.64
N SER A 6 -4.70 3.28 7.11
CA SER A 6 -4.38 4.59 7.67
C SER A 6 -5.25 4.85 8.91
N ASP A 7 -4.77 5.72 9.80
CA ASP A 7 -5.68 6.33 10.77
C ASP A 7 -6.75 7.21 10.08
N PRO A 8 -7.86 7.55 10.77
CA PRO A 8 -8.91 8.41 10.19
C PRO A 8 -8.45 9.82 9.82
N LEU A 9 -7.34 10.31 10.37
CA LEU A 9 -6.75 11.60 10.04
C LEU A 9 -5.84 11.53 8.80
N GLY A 10 -5.56 10.33 8.30
CA GLY A 10 -4.63 10.09 7.20
C GLY A 10 -3.19 10.47 7.53
N LEU A 11 -2.78 10.38 8.80
CA LEU A 11 -1.44 10.78 9.26
C LEU A 11 -0.46 9.60 9.29
N THR A 12 -0.91 8.46 9.82
CA THR A 12 -0.09 7.28 10.05
C THR A 12 -0.68 6.05 9.40
N ALA A 13 0.20 5.14 8.94
CA ALA A 13 -0.15 3.81 8.47
C ALA A 13 0.08 2.76 9.57
N GLN A 14 -0.83 1.80 9.67
CA GLN A 14 -0.75 0.70 10.62
C GLN A 14 -0.86 -0.64 9.88
N GLY A 15 0.10 -1.54 10.14
CA GLY A 15 0.09 -2.87 9.56
C GLY A 15 -1.05 -3.73 10.10
N LEU A 16 -1.82 -4.35 9.22
CA LEU A 16 -2.82 -5.35 9.55
C LEU A 16 -2.22 -6.76 9.50
N PRO A 17 -2.80 -7.76 10.19
CA PRO A 17 -2.38 -9.14 10.03
C PRO A 17 -2.35 -9.54 8.55
N THR A 18 -1.28 -10.22 8.12
CA THR A 18 -1.16 -10.65 6.73
C THR A 18 -2.29 -11.58 6.34
N ALA A 19 -2.89 -11.32 5.18
CA ALA A 19 -3.87 -12.24 4.62
C ALA A 19 -3.17 -13.47 4.02
N GLU A 20 -3.64 -14.64 4.41
CA GLU A 20 -3.29 -15.90 3.77
C GLU A 20 -3.92 -15.92 2.37
N ARG A 21 -3.09 -16.08 1.34
CA ARG A 21 -3.55 -16.14 -0.05
C ARG A 21 -4.17 -17.51 -0.30
N ARG A 22 -5.38 -17.55 -0.83
CA ARG A 22 -6.07 -18.80 -1.17
C ARG A 22 -6.28 -18.92 -2.67
N ASN A 23 -7.27 -18.20 -3.18
CA ASN A 23 -7.53 -18.05 -4.59
C ASN A 23 -8.04 -16.64 -4.86
N LYS A 24 -7.95 -16.22 -6.12
CA LYS A 24 -8.30 -14.85 -6.53
C LYS A 24 -9.67 -14.42 -6.05
N ARG A 25 -10.69 -15.28 -6.14
CA ARG A 25 -12.06 -14.94 -5.75
C ARG A 25 -12.19 -14.71 -4.25
N GLU A 26 -11.61 -15.59 -3.44
CA GLU A 26 -11.60 -15.47 -1.98
C GLU A 26 -10.79 -14.25 -1.52
N ASP A 27 -9.62 -14.04 -2.10
CA ASP A 27 -8.76 -12.89 -1.80
C ASP A 27 -9.52 -11.58 -2.08
N MET A 28 -10.21 -11.47 -3.23
CA MET A 28 -11.00 -10.28 -3.57
C MET A 28 -12.19 -10.06 -2.62
N ASN A 29 -12.90 -11.12 -2.25
CA ASN A 29 -14.02 -11.02 -1.31
C ASN A 29 -13.54 -10.58 0.08
N TYR A 30 -12.39 -11.09 0.51
CA TYR A 30 -11.76 -10.69 1.76
C TYR A 30 -11.41 -9.20 1.75
N LEU A 31 -10.73 -8.72 0.70
CA LEU A 31 -10.38 -7.30 0.56
C LEU A 31 -11.62 -6.39 0.51
N LYS A 32 -12.66 -6.79 -0.23
CA LYS A 32 -13.95 -6.08 -0.24
C LYS A 32 -14.56 -5.98 1.16
N SER A 33 -14.51 -7.08 1.92
CA SER A 33 -15.08 -7.12 3.27
C SER A 33 -14.34 -6.18 4.23
N LEU A 34 -13.00 -6.11 4.11
CA LEU A 34 -12.17 -5.18 4.87
C LEU A 34 -12.45 -3.73 4.48
N ALA A 35 -12.48 -3.44 3.18
CA ALA A 35 -12.76 -2.10 2.68
C ALA A 35 -14.11 -1.58 3.21
N ARG A 36 -15.14 -2.43 3.18
CA ARG A 36 -16.45 -2.08 3.75
C ARG A 36 -16.42 -1.92 5.27
N ARG A 37 -15.75 -2.82 5.99
CA ARG A 37 -15.68 -2.78 7.47
C ARG A 37 -15.00 -1.52 7.99
N HIS A 38 -13.96 -1.08 7.29
CA HIS A 38 -13.14 0.07 7.69
C HIS A 38 -13.50 1.35 6.91
N GLU A 39 -14.61 1.34 6.16
CA GLU A 39 -15.09 2.49 5.39
C GLU A 39 -14.00 3.11 4.49
N VAL A 40 -13.20 2.24 3.87
CA VAL A 40 -12.06 2.64 3.04
C VAL A 40 -12.56 3.35 1.78
N SER A 41 -12.05 4.56 1.56
CA SER A 41 -12.36 5.38 0.39
C SER A 41 -11.37 5.20 -0.77
N LEU A 42 -10.16 4.72 -0.48
CA LEU A 42 -9.10 4.47 -1.46
C LEU A 42 -8.28 3.24 -1.06
N ILE A 43 -8.07 2.34 -2.01
CA ILE A 43 -7.16 1.21 -1.86
C ILE A 43 -5.91 1.48 -2.69
N LEU A 44 -4.74 1.29 -2.09
CA LEU A 44 -3.48 1.27 -2.82
C LEU A 44 -3.06 -0.16 -3.12
N VAL A 45 -2.71 -0.41 -4.37
CA VAL A 45 -2.05 -1.65 -4.80
C VAL A 45 -0.63 -1.28 -5.20
N GLY A 46 0.33 -2.00 -4.65
CA GLY A 46 1.71 -1.76 -5.02
C GLY A 46 2.04 -2.17 -6.45
N ASN A 47 2.87 -1.36 -7.09
CA ASN A 47 3.25 -1.47 -8.48
C ASN A 47 4.76 -1.70 -8.59
N PRO A 48 5.20 -2.95 -8.77
CA PRO A 48 6.61 -3.28 -8.87
C PRO A 48 7.16 -2.81 -10.22
N LEU A 49 7.73 -1.61 -10.22
CA LEU A 49 8.49 -1.06 -11.34
C LEU A 49 9.95 -1.47 -11.23
N ASN A 50 10.62 -1.57 -12.38
CA ASN A 50 12.06 -1.75 -12.44
C ASN A 50 12.78 -0.50 -11.90
N MET A 51 14.07 -0.62 -11.58
CA MET A 51 14.85 0.50 -11.03
C MET A 51 14.91 1.72 -11.96
N ASP A 52 14.83 1.50 -13.27
CA ASP A 52 14.75 2.53 -14.31
C ASP A 52 13.32 3.12 -14.49
N GLY A 53 12.34 2.66 -13.71
CA GLY A 53 10.94 3.08 -13.78
C GLY A 53 10.10 2.33 -14.83
N SER A 54 10.70 1.41 -15.60
CA SER A 54 9.97 0.64 -16.59
C SER A 54 9.03 -0.41 -15.95
N ALA A 55 7.92 -0.71 -16.64
CA ALA A 55 6.94 -1.70 -16.18
C ALA A 55 7.26 -3.09 -16.74
N GLY A 56 7.41 -4.08 -15.85
CA GLY A 56 7.59 -5.48 -16.22
C GLY A 56 6.31 -6.33 -16.13
N PRO A 57 6.39 -7.65 -16.39
CA PRO A 57 5.27 -8.58 -16.20
C PRO A 57 4.61 -8.51 -14.80
N PRO A 58 5.35 -8.32 -13.69
CA PRO A 58 4.74 -8.13 -12.37
C PRO A 58 3.87 -6.86 -12.26
N SER A 59 4.27 -5.75 -12.90
CA SER A 59 3.47 -4.52 -12.96
C SER A 59 2.16 -4.75 -13.71
N ALA A 60 2.18 -5.51 -14.81
CA ALA A 60 0.97 -5.86 -15.56
C ALA A 60 0.00 -6.70 -14.72
N GLN A 61 0.51 -7.64 -13.91
CA GLN A 61 -0.30 -8.42 -12.98
C GLN A 61 -0.91 -7.55 -11.88
N ALA A 62 -0.14 -6.62 -11.30
CA ALA A 62 -0.63 -5.66 -10.32
C ALA A 62 -1.73 -4.76 -10.90
N ARG A 63 -1.55 -4.27 -12.13
CA ARG A 63 -2.57 -3.49 -12.86
C ARG A 63 -3.86 -4.26 -13.06
N ALA A 64 -3.78 -5.50 -13.55
CA ALA A 64 -4.95 -6.35 -13.75
C ALA A 64 -5.67 -6.66 -12.43
N PHE A 65 -4.91 -6.90 -11.36
CA PHE A 65 -5.45 -7.11 -10.03
C PHE A 65 -6.17 -5.87 -9.49
N ALA A 66 -5.54 -4.69 -9.60
CA ALA A 66 -6.12 -3.41 -9.16
C ALA A 66 -7.42 -3.08 -9.89
N ALA A 67 -7.45 -3.27 -11.22
CA ALA A 67 -8.65 -3.04 -12.03
C ALA A 67 -9.83 -3.93 -11.61
N GLU A 68 -9.57 -5.22 -11.37
CA GLU A 68 -10.62 -6.15 -10.91
C GLU A 68 -11.05 -5.84 -9.47
N LEU A 69 -10.12 -5.47 -8.60
CA LEU A 69 -10.42 -5.08 -7.23
C LEU A 69 -11.33 -3.85 -7.19
N ALA A 70 -11.06 -2.84 -8.02
CA ALA A 70 -11.89 -1.64 -8.12
C ALA A 70 -13.34 -1.98 -8.48
N GLN A 71 -13.53 -2.84 -9.49
CA GLN A 71 -14.87 -3.28 -9.91
C GLN A 71 -15.61 -4.04 -8.81
N ARG A 72 -14.92 -4.92 -8.07
CA ARG A 72 -15.56 -5.77 -7.05
C ARG A 72 -15.80 -5.04 -5.73
N ALA A 73 -14.86 -4.21 -5.31
CA ALA A 73 -14.90 -3.48 -4.05
C ALA A 73 -15.83 -2.26 -4.12
N GLY A 74 -15.96 -1.64 -5.30
CA GLY A 74 -16.72 -0.39 -5.45
C GLY A 74 -16.02 0.81 -4.81
N VAL A 75 -14.70 0.73 -4.66
CA VAL A 75 -13.83 1.74 -4.05
C VAL A 75 -12.75 2.10 -5.06
N ALA A 76 -12.29 3.35 -5.04
CA ALA A 76 -11.15 3.77 -5.87
C ALA A 76 -9.93 2.90 -5.57
N VAL A 77 -9.21 2.48 -6.62
CA VAL A 77 -7.97 1.74 -6.49
C VAL A 77 -6.90 2.45 -7.30
N GLU A 78 -5.78 2.75 -6.65
CA GLU A 78 -4.61 3.37 -7.28
C GLU A 78 -3.40 2.45 -7.19
N LEU A 79 -2.51 2.61 -8.16
CA LEU A 79 -1.22 1.93 -8.17
C LEU A 79 -0.16 2.85 -7.59
N TRP A 80 0.56 2.37 -6.57
CA TRP A 80 1.65 3.11 -5.95
C TRP A 80 2.99 2.45 -6.22
N ASP A 81 3.99 3.26 -6.53
CA ASP A 81 5.34 2.78 -6.84
C ASP A 81 6.00 2.11 -5.62
N GLU A 82 6.40 0.85 -5.79
CA GLU A 82 6.92 0.00 -4.71
C GLU A 82 8.45 -0.03 -4.59
N ARG A 83 9.20 0.67 -5.46
CA ARG A 83 10.65 0.48 -5.72
C ARG A 83 11.59 0.37 -4.50
N LEU A 84 11.16 0.75 -3.30
CA LEU A 84 11.96 0.71 -2.07
C LEU A 84 11.38 -0.19 -0.96
N THR A 85 10.10 -0.51 -1.00
CA THR A 85 9.36 -0.98 0.19
C THR A 85 9.77 -2.37 0.69
N SER A 86 9.98 -3.34 -0.21
CA SER A 86 10.33 -4.71 0.18
C SER A 86 11.79 -4.84 0.61
N VAL A 87 12.70 -4.16 -0.10
CA VAL A 87 14.13 -4.14 0.23
C VAL A 87 14.37 -3.42 1.56
N GLU A 88 13.74 -2.26 1.76
CA GLU A 88 13.78 -1.54 3.04
C GLU A 88 13.15 -2.36 4.17
N ALA A 89 11.99 -3.00 3.95
CA ALA A 89 11.36 -3.86 4.95
C ALA A 89 12.27 -5.02 5.36
N HIS A 90 12.95 -5.66 4.40
CA HIS A 90 13.93 -6.70 4.69
C HIS A 90 15.10 -6.17 5.54
N ALA A 91 15.70 -5.04 5.15
CA ALA A 91 16.79 -4.42 5.89
C ALA A 91 16.39 -4.03 7.33
N MET A 92 15.18 -3.48 7.52
CA MET A 92 14.66 -3.13 8.85
C MET A 92 14.46 -4.35 9.74
N LEU A 93 13.93 -5.46 9.20
CA LEU A 93 13.72 -6.69 9.97
C LEU A 93 15.03 -7.40 10.32
N ASP A 94 16.04 -7.28 9.45
CA ASP A 94 17.40 -7.73 9.74
C ASP A 94 18.03 -6.93 10.88
N ALA A 95 17.94 -5.61 10.84
CA ALA A 95 18.43 -4.73 11.91
C ALA A 95 17.70 -4.97 13.24
N ALA A 96 16.41 -5.32 13.20
CA ALA A 96 15.59 -5.63 14.37
C ALA A 96 15.79 -7.06 14.93
N GLY A 97 16.73 -7.85 14.38
CA GLY A 97 17.06 -9.19 14.91
C GLY A 97 15.92 -10.21 14.79
N VAL A 98 15.00 -10.06 13.84
CA VAL A 98 13.83 -10.93 13.71
C VAL A 98 14.23 -12.31 13.18
N ASP A 99 13.79 -13.37 13.85
CA ASP A 99 13.99 -14.77 13.43
C ASP A 99 13.51 -15.02 12.00
N LYS A 100 14.37 -15.67 11.19
CA LYS A 100 14.11 -15.98 9.77
C LYS A 100 12.77 -16.67 9.51
N VAL A 101 12.34 -17.54 10.42
CA VAL A 101 11.06 -18.29 10.32
C VAL A 101 9.84 -17.36 10.43
N LYS A 102 9.92 -16.31 11.26
CA LYS A 102 8.83 -15.34 11.45
C LYS A 102 8.86 -14.19 10.44
N ARG A 103 9.83 -14.16 9.51
CA ARG A 103 10.06 -13.00 8.64
C ARG A 103 9.00 -12.84 7.57
N ARG A 104 8.61 -13.89 6.84
CA ARG A 104 7.85 -13.69 5.60
C ARG A 104 6.53 -12.92 5.79
N GLY A 105 5.74 -13.29 6.81
CA GLY A 105 4.52 -12.53 7.15
C GLY A 105 4.83 -11.11 7.66
N ARG A 106 5.89 -10.94 8.44
CA ARG A 106 6.29 -9.62 8.96
C ARG A 106 6.84 -8.70 7.86
N VAL A 107 7.54 -9.24 6.86
CA VAL A 107 8.04 -8.50 5.68
C VAL A 107 6.86 -7.97 4.89
N ASP A 108 5.91 -8.83 4.54
CA ASP A 108 4.69 -8.47 3.81
C ASP A 108 3.94 -7.32 4.51
N GLN A 109 3.68 -7.47 5.82
CA GLN A 109 3.00 -6.44 6.61
C GLN A 109 3.77 -5.13 6.68
N LEU A 110 5.09 -5.21 6.89
CA LEU A 110 5.95 -4.03 6.97
C LEU A 110 6.03 -3.30 5.63
N ALA A 111 6.19 -4.02 4.53
CA ALA A 111 6.21 -3.46 3.18
C ALA A 111 4.90 -2.72 2.88
N ALA A 112 3.75 -3.30 3.20
CA ALA A 112 2.45 -2.63 3.04
C ALA A 112 2.31 -1.36 3.90
N THR A 113 2.88 -1.38 5.12
CA THR A 113 2.87 -0.23 6.02
C THR A 113 3.74 0.92 5.47
N ILE A 114 4.95 0.61 5.01
CA ILE A 114 5.87 1.59 4.41
C ILE A 114 5.26 2.19 3.13
N LEU A 115 4.66 1.34 2.28
CA LEU A 115 3.98 1.77 1.06
C LEU A 115 2.91 2.82 1.36
N LEU A 116 2.00 2.49 2.29
CA LEU A 116 0.92 3.40 2.66
C LEU A 116 1.45 4.68 3.32
N GLN A 117 2.44 4.56 4.21
CA GLN A 117 3.03 5.73 4.85
C GLN A 117 3.67 6.68 3.83
N SER A 118 4.41 6.14 2.86
CA SER A 118 5.01 6.90 1.75
C SER A 118 3.96 7.68 0.97
N PHE A 119 2.83 7.04 0.62
CA PHE A 119 1.71 7.71 -0.04
C PHE A 119 1.12 8.87 0.80
N LEU A 120 0.87 8.63 2.10
CA LEU A 120 0.31 9.65 2.99
C LEU A 120 1.25 10.85 3.14
N ASP A 121 2.56 10.60 3.24
CA ASP A 121 3.57 11.64 3.35
C ASP A 121 3.67 12.48 2.07
N THR A 122 3.64 11.86 0.88
CA THR A 122 3.59 12.59 -0.41
C THR A 122 2.34 13.46 -0.51
N ARG A 123 1.16 12.91 -0.17
CA ARG A 123 -0.11 13.65 -0.19
C ARG A 123 -0.10 14.85 0.76
N ARG A 124 0.51 14.70 1.94
CA ARG A 124 0.69 15.79 2.91
C ARG A 124 1.62 16.89 2.37
N GLY A 125 2.69 16.51 1.67
CA GLY A 125 3.59 17.46 1.00
C GLY A 125 2.87 18.31 -0.04
N GLN A 126 2.04 17.68 -0.88
CA GLN A 126 1.21 18.36 -1.89
C GLN A 126 0.18 19.32 -1.27
N ASN A 127 -0.47 18.91 -0.18
CA ASN A 127 -1.44 19.76 0.54
C ASN A 127 -0.80 20.98 1.20
N ARG A 128 0.49 20.95 1.55
CA ARG A 128 1.21 22.11 2.09
C ARG A 128 1.58 23.12 1.00
N GLN A 129 1.93 22.65 -0.20
CA GLN A 129 2.29 23.53 -1.33
C GLN A 129 1.09 24.30 -1.86
N THR A 130 -0.07 23.66 -1.97
CA THR A 130 -1.32 24.30 -2.42
C THR A 130 -1.84 25.38 -1.46
N ARG A 131 -1.64 25.23 -0.15
CA ARG A 131 -2.02 26.25 0.84
C ARG A 131 -1.05 27.44 0.91
N GLY A 132 0.18 27.28 0.43
CA GLY A 132 1.19 28.34 0.45
C GLY A 132 1.03 29.36 -0.69
N THR A 133 0.44 28.97 -1.82
CA THR A 133 0.21 29.84 -2.99
C THR A 133 -0.98 30.76 -2.86
N ASP A 134 -1.96 30.44 -1.99
CA ASP A 134 -3.16 31.26 -1.79
C ASP A 134 -2.98 32.35 -0.71
N ALA A 135 -1.82 32.38 -0.03
CA ALA A 135 -1.55 33.26 1.10
C ALA A 135 -0.71 34.52 0.75
N ASP A 136 -0.23 34.63 -0.50
CA ASP A 136 0.71 35.68 -0.93
C ASP A 136 0.07 36.74 -1.85
N ASP A 137 -1.27 36.78 -1.92
CA ASP A 137 -2.03 37.71 -2.78
C ASP A 137 -2.98 38.63 -1.98
N ARG A 138 -2.51 39.16 -0.83
CA ARG A 138 -3.22 40.19 -0.04
C ARG A 138 -2.31 41.31 0.41
#